data_AF-Q63197-F1
#
_entry.id   AF-Q63197-F1
#
_cell.length_a   1.000
_cell.length_b   1.000
_cell.length_c   1.000
_cell.angle_alpha   90.00
_cell.angle_beta   90.00
_cell.angle_gamma   90.00
#
_symmetry.space_group_name_H-M   'P 1'
#
loop_
_entity.id
_entity.type
_entity.pdbx_description
1 polymer ?
#
loop_
_entity_poly.entity_id
_entity_poly.type
_entity_poly.pdbx_seq_one_letter_code
_entity_poly.pdbx_strand_id
1 'polypeptide(L)'
;DQAAGTPLLYVHALRDAPGEVPSFRLGQYLYGVYRTRLHENDWIHIDAGTGLLYLNQSLDHSSWEQLSIRNGGFPLLTVFLQVFLGSTAQREGECHWPGC
;
A
#
# COMPACT_ATOMS: atom_id res chain seq x y z
N ASP A 1 -13.33 -8.05 -11.16
CA ASP A 1 -12.44 -7.18 -11.96
C ASP A 1 -12.83 -5.72 -11.77
N GLN A 2 -12.26 -5.06 -10.75
CA GLN A 2 -12.40 -3.61 -10.60
C GLN A 2 -11.52 -2.91 -11.65
N ALA A 3 -12.01 -1.83 -12.26
CA ALA A 3 -11.31 -1.14 -13.33
C ALA A 3 -10.15 -0.28 -12.81
N ALA A 4 -9.16 -0.02 -13.68
CA ALA A 4 -8.15 1.00 -13.43
C ALA A 4 -8.80 2.39 -13.23
N GLY A 5 -8.16 3.22 -12.39
CA GLY A 5 -8.66 4.51 -11.95
C GLY A 5 -9.67 4.45 -10.80
N THR A 6 -10.06 3.27 -10.31
CA THR A 6 -11.05 3.15 -9.23
C THR A 6 -10.48 3.72 -7.92
N PRO A 7 -11.10 4.75 -7.31
CA PRO A 7 -10.68 5.25 -6.02
C PRO A 7 -11.01 4.23 -4.92
N LEU A 8 -10.10 4.05 -3.97
CA LEU A 8 -10.24 3.10 -2.87
C LEU A 8 -10.55 3.83 -1.55
N LEU A 9 -9.65 4.70 -1.10
CA LEU A 9 -9.77 5.41 0.17
C LEU A 9 -8.83 6.61 0.25
N TYR A 10 -9.11 7.53 1.18
CA TYR A 10 -8.21 8.63 1.54
C TYR A 10 -7.50 8.35 2.86
N VAL A 11 -6.20 8.63 2.91
CA VAL A 11 -5.43 8.73 4.17
C VAL A 11 -5.23 10.18 4.56
N HIS A 12 -5.09 10.42 5.86
CA HIS A 12 -4.90 11.76 6.41
C HIS A 12 -3.75 11.75 7.40
N ALA A 13 -2.90 12.77 7.32
CA ALA A 13 -1.83 13.02 8.27
C ALA A 13 -2.01 14.42 8.85
N LEU A 14 -2.00 14.48 10.18
CA LEU A 14 -2.02 15.75 10.91
C LEU A 14 -0.61 16.34 10.92
N ARG A 15 -0.56 17.67 10.98
CA ARG A 15 0.70 18.43 10.99
C ARG A 15 1.01 18.89 12.39
N ASP A 16 2.28 18.85 12.74
CA ASP A 16 2.76 19.31 14.03
C ASP A 16 3.10 20.81 13.98
N ALA A 17 3.59 21.30 12.84
CA ALA A 17 3.96 22.70 12.65
C ALA A 17 3.27 23.38 11.45
N PRO A 18 2.99 24.70 11.53
CA PRO A 18 2.54 25.47 10.38
C PRO A 18 3.58 25.44 9.24
N GLY A 19 3.15 25.03 8.05
CA GLY A 19 4.01 24.95 6.86
C GLY A 19 4.45 23.53 6.48
N GLU A 20 4.20 22.54 7.33
CA GLU A 20 4.36 21.15 6.92
C GLU A 20 3.38 20.81 5.79
N VAL A 21 3.82 19.99 4.84
CA VAL A 21 3.00 19.45 3.76
C VAL A 21 3.18 17.94 3.78
N PRO A 22 2.11 17.16 4.01
CA PRO A 22 2.22 15.71 3.98
C PRO A 22 2.59 15.26 2.57
N SER A 23 3.51 14.31 2.49
CA SER A 23 3.86 13.63 1.25
C SER A 23 3.75 12.15 1.49
N PHE A 24 2.80 11.51 0.80
CA PHE A 24 2.51 10.09 0.98
C PHE A 24 3.24 9.24 -0.07
N ARG A 25 3.77 8.10 0.37
CA ARG A 25 4.36 7.10 -0.52
C ARG A 25 3.93 5.70 -0.09
N LEU A 26 3.71 4.81 -1.05
CA LEU A 26 3.44 3.40 -0.76
C LEU A 26 4.75 2.63 -0.64
N GLY A 27 4.73 1.61 0.21
CA GLY A 27 5.70 0.53 0.14
C GLY A 27 5.63 -0.17 -1.22
N GLN A 28 6.77 -0.70 -1.64
CA GLN A 28 6.97 -1.46 -2.85
C GLN A 28 6.27 -2.83 -2.79
N TYR A 29 6.03 -3.43 -1.62
CA TYR A 29 5.51 -4.80 -1.54
C TYR A 29 4.09 -4.90 -0.97
N LEU A 30 3.30 -5.81 -1.55
CA LEU A 30 2.10 -6.36 -0.95
C LEU A 30 2.48 -7.42 0.07
N TYR A 31 1.93 -7.28 1.27
CA TYR A 31 2.16 -8.19 2.37
C TYR A 31 0.92 -9.04 2.66
N GLY A 32 1.15 -10.31 2.96
CA GLY A 32 0.16 -11.27 3.41
C GLY A 32 0.28 -11.58 4.90
N VAL A 33 -0.30 -12.70 5.32
CA VAL A 33 -0.37 -13.09 6.74
C VAL A 33 1.04 -13.12 7.36
N TYR A 34 1.16 -12.67 8.61
CA TYR A 34 2.43 -12.56 9.35
C TYR A 34 3.51 -11.68 8.70
N ARG A 35 3.12 -10.66 7.90
CA ARG A 35 4.05 -9.77 7.18
C ARG A 35 4.94 -10.51 6.18
N THR A 36 4.42 -11.58 5.59
CA THR A 36 5.06 -12.28 4.48
C THR A 36 4.98 -11.41 3.24
N ARG A 37 6.11 -11.12 2.58
CA ARG A 37 6.12 -10.42 1.28
C ARG A 37 5.58 -11.34 0.20
N LEU A 38 4.50 -10.93 -0.48
CA LEU A 38 3.85 -11.72 -1.53
C LEU A 38 4.38 -11.31 -2.92
N HIS A 39 4.26 -10.03 -3.26
CA HIS A 39 4.62 -9.50 -4.57
C HIS A 39 4.97 -8.02 -4.45
N GLU A 40 5.65 -7.47 -5.44
CA GLU A 40 5.70 -6.02 -5.62
C GLU A 40 4.29 -5.47 -5.91
N ASN A 41 4.03 -4.23 -5.54
CA ASN A 41 2.74 -3.58 -5.69
C ASN A 41 2.65 -2.88 -7.05
N ASP A 42 2.13 -3.60 -8.04
CA ASP A 42 1.96 -3.08 -9.40
C ASP A 42 0.56 -2.48 -9.65
N TRP A 43 -0.38 -2.68 -8.71
CA TRP A 43 -1.79 -2.41 -8.93
C TRP A 43 -2.32 -1.20 -8.16
N ILE A 44 -1.85 -0.96 -6.94
CA ILE A 44 -2.39 0.11 -6.07
C ILE A 44 -1.41 1.28 -6.07
N HIS A 45 -1.92 2.47 -6.37
CA HIS A 45 -1.15 3.71 -6.32
C HIS A 45 -1.70 4.67 -5.27
N ILE A 46 -0.85 5.60 -4.84
CA ILE A 46 -1.22 6.71 -3.98
C ILE A 46 -0.88 8.03 -4.65
N ASP A 47 -1.79 9.00 -4.58
CA ASP A 47 -1.46 10.37 -4.90
C ASP A 47 -0.74 11.02 -3.70
N ALA A 48 0.50 11.46 -3.94
CA ALA A 48 1.40 11.90 -2.87
C ALA A 48 0.94 13.17 -2.16
N GLY A 49 0.11 14.01 -2.79
CA GLY A 49 -0.35 15.29 -2.22
C GLY A 49 -1.71 15.20 -1.53
N THR A 50 -2.60 14.34 -2.02
CA THR A 50 -3.97 14.20 -1.52
C THR A 50 -4.16 13.00 -0.59
N GLY A 51 -3.27 12.00 -0.64
CA GLY A 51 -3.43 10.77 0.12
C GLY A 51 -4.51 9.84 -0.44
N LEU A 52 -4.97 10.04 -1.68
CA LEU A 52 -5.91 9.14 -2.33
C LEU A 52 -5.21 7.86 -2.78
N LEU A 53 -5.64 6.72 -2.25
CA LEU A 53 -5.31 5.41 -2.80
C LEU A 53 -6.30 5.04 -3.89
N TYR A 54 -5.79 4.54 -5.01
CA TYR A 54 -6.60 4.12 -6.15
C TYR A 54 -5.95 2.93 -6.87
N LEU A 55 -6.74 2.21 -7.66
CA LEU A 55 -6.24 1.17 -8.55
C LEU A 55 -5.64 1.81 -9.80
N ASN A 56 -4.34 1.63 -10.02
CA ASN A 56 -3.70 2.01 -11.28
C ASN A 56 -3.94 0.95 -12.37
N GLN A 57 -4.07 -0.31 -11.97
CA GLN A 57 -4.37 -1.44 -12.86
C GLN A 57 -5.51 -2.28 -12.28
N SER A 58 -6.24 -2.96 -13.15
CA SER A 58 -7.26 -3.92 -12.71
C SER A 58 -6.62 -5.16 -12.09
N LEU A 59 -7.25 -5.70 -11.06
CA LEU A 59 -6.93 -7.02 -10.50
C LEU A 59 -7.96 -8.02 -11.00
N ASP A 60 -7.48 -9.06 -11.67
CA ASP A 60 -8.27 -10.18 -12.17
C ASP A 60 -8.08 -11.43 -11.30
N HIS A 61 -8.83 -12.50 -11.62
CA HIS A 61 -8.74 -13.76 -10.88
C HIS A 61 -7.32 -14.34 -10.88
N SER A 62 -6.61 -14.26 -12.02
CA SER A 62 -5.27 -14.83 -12.16
C SER A 62 -4.24 -14.11 -11.26
N SER A 63 -4.34 -12.78 -11.12
CA SER A 63 -3.52 -11.99 -10.19
C SER A 63 -3.73 -12.43 -8.74
N TRP A 64 -4.98 -12.69 -8.34
CA TRP A 64 -5.28 -13.16 -6.98
C TRP A 64 -4.78 -14.57 -6.71
N GLU A 65 -4.88 -15.49 -7.68
CA GLU A 65 -4.32 -16.84 -7.55
C GLU A 65 -2.79 -16.80 -7.36
N GLN A 66 -2.09 -15.95 -8.11
CA GLN A 66 -0.64 -15.79 -7.97
C GLN A 66 -0.24 -15.31 -6.57
N LEU A 67 -0.98 -14.34 -6.01
CA LEU A 67 -0.76 -13.89 -4.63
C LEU A 67 -1.05 -15.00 -3.61
N SER A 68 -2.11 -15.78 -3.84
CA SER A 68 -2.51 -16.88 -2.95
C SER A 68 -1.47 -18.00 -2.91
N ILE A 69 -0.86 -18.35 -4.05
CA ILE A 69 0.21 -19.37 -4.13
C ILE A 69 1.41 -18.96 -3.28
N ARG A 70 1.72 -17.66 -3.21
CA ARG A 70 2.85 -17.11 -2.45
C ARG A 70 2.57 -16.94 -0.95
N ASN A 71 1.33 -17.11 -0.51
CA ASN A 71 0.93 -16.95 0.90
C ASN A 71 1.25 -18.18 1.77
N GLY A 72 2.22 -19.01 1.38
CA GLY A 72 2.76 -20.09 2.22
C GLY A 72 1.78 -21.19 2.61
N GLY A 73 0.75 -21.44 1.79
CA GLY A 73 -0.29 -22.45 2.06
C GLY A 73 -1.41 -21.96 2.99
N PHE A 74 -1.39 -20.70 3.43
CA PHE A 74 -2.48 -20.08 4.17
C PHE A 74 -3.52 -19.47 3.22
N PRO A 75 -4.81 -19.49 3.56
CA PRO A 75 -5.83 -18.81 2.76
C PRO A 75 -5.56 -17.30 2.73
N LEU A 76 -5.56 -16.72 1.53
CA LEU A 76 -5.35 -15.28 1.34
C LEU A 76 -6.65 -14.53 1.62
N LEU A 77 -6.84 -14.08 2.87
CA LEU A 77 -8.03 -13.35 3.30
C LEU A 77 -7.85 -11.84 3.26
N THR A 78 -6.64 -11.36 3.54
CA THR A 78 -6.33 -9.94 3.62
C THR A 78 -4.89 -9.71 3.18
N VAL A 79 -4.71 -8.71 2.33
CA VAL A 79 -3.40 -8.14 2.00
C VAL A 79 -3.28 -6.77 2.64
N PHE A 80 -2.05 -6.35 2.92
CA PHE A 80 -1.78 -5.02 3.44
C PHE A 80 -0.60 -4.36 2.72
N LEU A 81 -0.67 -3.04 2.68
CA LEU A 81 0.37 -2.15 2.20
C LEU A 81 0.85 -1.29 3.36
N GLN A 82 2.08 -0.83 3.25
CA GLN A 82 2.64 0.16 4.14
C GLN A 82 2.55 1.53 3.47
N VAL A 83 2.17 2.57 4.22
CA VAL A 83 2.09 3.95 3.74
C VAL A 83 3.07 4.78 4.55
N PHE A 84 4.04 5.40 3.88
CA PHE A 84 5.05 6.23 4.50
C PHE A 84 4.72 7.72 4.37
N LEU A 85 5.04 8.46 5.42
CA LEU A 85 4.91 9.92 5.48
C LEU A 85 6.29 10.59 5.37
N GLY A 86 6.40 11.55 4.45
CA GLY A 86 7.62 12.35 4.27
C GLY A 86 8.55 11.84 3.15
N SER A 87 9.69 12.51 2.97
CA SER A 87 10.64 12.31 1.86
C SER A 87 11.79 11.35 2.17
N THR A 88 12.04 11.04 3.43
CA THR A 88 13.12 10.13 3.85
C THR A 88 12.79 8.70 3.45
N ALA A 89 13.72 8.01 2.79
CA ALA A 89 13.54 6.61 2.41
C ALA A 89 13.53 5.72 3.66
N GLN A 90 12.37 5.63 4.33
CA GLN A 90 12.15 4.68 5.40
C GLN A 90 12.19 3.26 4.81
N ARG A 91 12.91 2.38 5.51
CA ARG A 91 12.97 0.97 5.16
C ARG A 91 11.65 0.33 5.56
N GLU A 92 11.09 -0.49 4.68
CA GLU A 92 9.83 -1.20 4.96
C GLU A 92 9.86 -2.12 6.20
N GLY A 93 11.06 -2.53 6.60
CA GLY A 93 11.26 -3.28 7.84
C GLY A 93 10.99 -2.48 9.11
N GLU A 94 10.88 -1.15 9.02
CA GLU A 94 10.75 -0.23 10.16
C GLU A 94 9.41 0.53 10.14
N CYS A 95 8.37 -0.05 9.53
CA CYS A 95 7.04 0.56 9.48
C CYS A 95 6.36 0.56 10.87
N HIS A 96 6.41 1.72 11.53
CA HIS A 96 5.82 1.98 12.84
C HIS A 96 5.27 3.41 12.94
N TRP A 97 4.19 3.54 13.72
CA TRP A 97 3.56 4.83 13.97
C TRP A 97 4.55 5.79 14.68
N PRO A 98 4.62 7.07 14.30
CA PRO A 98 3.75 7.81 13.36
C PRO A 98 4.26 7.90 11.91
N GLY A 99 5.44 7.34 11.58
CA GLY A 99 6.05 7.50 10.25
C GLY A 99 5.49 6.55 9.18
N CYS A 100 4.83 5.49 9.63
CA CYS A 100 4.14 4.45 8.88
C CYS A 100 3.08 3.81 9.81
#